data_AF-A0A2S2N3Z9-F1
#
_entry.id   AF-A0A2S2N3Z9-F1
#
_cell.length_a   1.000
_cell.length_b   1.000
_cell.length_c   1.000
_cell.angle_alpha   90.00
_cell.angle_beta   90.00
_cell.angle_gamma   90.00
#
_symmetry.space_group_name_H-M   'P 1'
#
loop_
_entity.id
_entity.type
_entity.pdbx_description
1 polymer ?
#
loop_
_entity_poly.entity_id
_entity_poly.type
_entity_poly.pdbx_seq_one_letter_code
_entity_poly.pdbx_strand_id
1 'polypeptide(L)'
;MRAGPVLRLCALPGLSYRQGQRPEPGIREYFYYLDLHGQLFLDDAKVKNFTTCFRDAAFLSQFFSRLQRNVSGRFRSRFPFVSRCGRERNFLRCADLPVVFTHLLP
;
A
#
# COMPACT_ATOMS: atom_id res chain seq x y z
N MET A 1 -1.47 20.89 39.65
CA MET A 1 -2.09 20.59 38.34
C MET A 1 -0.96 20.34 37.35
N ARG A 2 -0.63 19.08 37.05
CA ARG A 2 0.50 18.70 36.17
C ARG A 2 -0.06 18.45 34.77
N ALA A 3 0.30 19.31 33.82
CA ALA A 3 0.05 19.07 32.41
C ALA A 3 0.88 17.87 31.96
N GLY A 4 0.21 16.78 31.58
CA GLY A 4 0.86 15.61 30.98
C GLY A 4 1.46 15.97 29.62
N PRO A 5 2.55 15.31 29.20
CA PRO A 5 3.12 15.55 27.89
C PRO A 5 2.11 15.09 26.84
N VAL A 6 1.65 16.01 26.01
CA VAL A 6 1.00 15.68 24.74
C VAL A 6 2.03 14.87 23.97
N LEU A 7 1.78 13.56 23.84
CA LEU A 7 2.52 12.69 22.94
C LEU A 7 2.44 13.32 21.55
N ARG A 8 3.48 14.08 21.19
CA ARG A 8 3.85 14.32 19.81
C ARG A 8 3.93 12.91 19.22
N LEU A 9 2.94 12.55 18.42
CA LEU A 9 3.01 11.40 17.53
C LEU A 9 4.28 11.60 16.72
N CYS A 10 5.33 10.93 17.17
CA CYS A 10 6.63 10.91 16.55
C CYS A 10 6.40 10.64 15.07
N ALA A 11 6.82 11.57 14.21
CA ALA A 11 7.13 11.20 12.85
C ALA A 11 8.16 10.07 12.98
N LEU A 12 7.71 8.82 12.78
CA LEU A 12 8.59 7.67 12.72
C LEU A 12 9.72 8.03 11.74
N PRO A 13 11.00 7.75 12.05
CA PRO A 13 12.14 8.12 11.21
C PRO A 13 11.81 7.74 9.77
N GLY A 14 11.60 8.76 8.94
CA GLY A 14 10.93 8.59 7.66
C GLY A 14 11.83 7.80 6.73
N LEU A 15 11.56 6.52 6.56
CA LEU A 15 12.01 5.81 5.37
C LEU A 15 11.36 6.50 4.17
N SER A 16 12.12 7.42 3.56
CA SER A 16 11.76 8.13 2.33
C SER A 16 11.71 7.13 1.19
N TYR A 17 10.54 6.52 0.95
CA TYR A 17 10.33 5.80 -0.30
C TYR A 17 9.99 6.80 -1.41
N ARG A 18 10.37 6.45 -2.65
CA ARG A 18 9.99 7.18 -3.86
C ARG A 18 9.25 6.22 -4.79
N GLN A 19 8.13 6.67 -5.36
CA GLN A 19 7.43 5.86 -6.36
C GLN A 19 8.34 5.53 -7.54
N GLY A 20 8.35 4.26 -7.94
CA GLY A 20 9.15 3.76 -9.06
C GLY A 20 10.66 3.67 -8.79
N GLN A 21 11.09 3.71 -7.52
CA GLN A 21 12.50 3.57 -7.14
C GLN A 21 13.07 2.20 -7.55
N ARG A 22 14.39 2.13 -7.76
CA ARG A 22 15.10 0.93 -8.23
C ARG A 22 16.24 0.58 -7.26
N PRO A 23 15.96 -0.11 -6.14
CA PRO A 23 17.00 -0.47 -5.18
C PRO A 23 17.92 -1.59 -5.69
N GLU A 24 17.47 -2.37 -6.66
CA GLU A 24 18.18 -3.50 -7.25
C GLU A 24 18.11 -3.41 -8.78
N PRO A 25 19.12 -3.91 -9.52
CA PRO A 25 19.10 -3.96 -10.97
C PRO A 25 17.84 -4.66 -11.49
N GLY A 26 17.09 -3.97 -12.35
CA GLY A 26 15.91 -4.53 -12.99
C GLY A 26 14.64 -4.58 -12.11
N ILE A 27 14.70 -4.22 -10.83
CA ILE A 27 13.52 -4.20 -9.94
C ILE A 27 13.03 -2.77 -9.73
N ARG A 28 11.72 -2.55 -9.90
CA ARG A 28 11.04 -1.30 -9.52
C ARG A 28 10.16 -1.52 -8.29
N GLU A 29 10.14 -0.54 -7.39
CA GLU A 29 9.26 -0.55 -6.22
C GLU A 29 8.18 0.53 -6.34
N TYR A 30 6.93 0.15 -6.11
CA TYR A 30 5.79 1.05 -6.00
C TYR A 30 5.08 0.83 -4.67
N PHE A 31 4.38 1.87 -4.21
CA PHE A 31 3.76 1.90 -2.89
C PHE A 31 2.30 2.30 -3.03
N TYR A 32 1.43 1.46 -2.49
CA TYR A 32 -0.02 1.57 -2.65
C TYR A 32 -0.74 1.66 -1.31
N TYR A 33 -1.91 2.28 -1.37
CA TYR A 33 -2.89 2.34 -0.29
C TYR A 33 -4.23 1.75 -0.76
N LEU A 34 -4.81 0.87 0.05
CA LEU A 34 -6.18 0.38 -0.10
C LEU A 34 -7.09 1.06 0.91
N ASP A 35 -8.20 1.65 0.47
CA ASP A 35 -9.20 2.20 1.37
C ASP A 35 -10.20 1.16 1.90
N LEU A 36 -11.16 1.60 2.69
CA LEU A 36 -12.21 0.75 3.28
C LEU A 36 -13.20 0.19 2.24
N HIS A 37 -13.27 0.79 1.04
CA HIS A 37 -14.14 0.36 -0.05
C HIS A 37 -13.44 -0.59 -1.02
N GLY A 38 -12.18 -0.95 -0.77
CA GLY A 38 -11.38 -1.77 -1.67
C GLY A 38 -10.82 -1.00 -2.88
N GLN A 39 -10.79 0.33 -2.83
CA GLN A 39 -10.23 1.16 -3.89
C GLN A 39 -8.72 1.30 -3.68
N LEU A 40 -7.96 1.01 -4.74
CA LEU A 40 -6.50 1.04 -4.74
C LEU A 40 -5.97 2.38 -5.25
N PHE A 41 -4.98 2.94 -4.55
CA PHE A 41 -4.34 4.22 -4.85
C PHE A 41 -2.83 4.12 -4.75
N LEU A 42 -2.10 5.05 -5.37
CA LEU A 42 -0.71 5.31 -4.99
C LEU A 42 -0.66 5.90 -3.58
N ASP A 43 0.30 5.47 -2.77
CA ASP A 43 0.35 5.87 -1.35
C ASP A 43 0.53 7.39 -1.18
N ASP A 44 1.36 7.99 -2.02
CA ASP A 44 1.69 9.42 -2.04
C ASP A 44 0.70 10.29 -2.86
N ALA A 45 -0.36 9.70 -3.41
CA ALA A 45 -1.41 10.47 -4.09
C ALA A 45 -2.04 11.49 -3.12
N LYS A 46 -2.04 12.77 -3.50
CA LYS A 46 -2.61 13.86 -2.68
C LYS A 46 -4.12 13.74 -2.50
N VAL A 47 -4.81 13.32 -3.57
CA VAL A 47 -6.26 13.12 -3.60
C VAL A 47 -6.51 11.64 -3.79
N LYS A 48 -7.38 11.06 -2.94
CA LYS A 48 -7.79 9.65 -2.99
C LYS A 48 -9.32 9.60 -2.99
N ASN A 49 -9.91 9.41 -4.16
CA ASN A 49 -11.35 9.38 -4.41
C ASN A 49 -11.65 8.48 -5.62
N PHE A 50 -12.93 8.31 -5.95
CA PHE A 50 -13.35 7.40 -7.03
C PHE A 50 -12.79 7.77 -8.43
N THR A 51 -12.35 9.02 -8.66
CA THR A 51 -11.76 9.41 -9.95
C THR A 51 -10.28 9.08 -10.03
N THR A 52 -9.59 9.03 -8.89
CA THR A 52 -8.13 8.84 -8.77
C THR A 52 -7.71 7.41 -8.42
N CYS A 53 -8.67 6.53 -8.11
CA CYS A 53 -8.38 5.12 -7.88
C CYS A 53 -8.02 4.38 -9.18
N PHE A 54 -7.24 3.31 -9.04
CA PHE A 54 -7.01 2.38 -10.14
C PHE A 54 -8.29 1.62 -10.48
N ARG A 55 -8.61 1.53 -11.77
CA ARG A 55 -9.83 0.90 -12.29
C ARG A 55 -9.58 -0.14 -13.38
N ASP A 56 -8.32 -0.31 -13.81
CA ASP A 56 -7.97 -1.30 -14.81
C ASP A 56 -8.11 -2.72 -14.25
N ALA A 57 -9.08 -3.47 -14.78
CA ALA A 57 -9.45 -4.79 -14.24
C ALA A 57 -8.31 -5.80 -14.35
N ALA A 58 -7.51 -5.76 -15.42
CA ALA A 58 -6.39 -6.68 -15.61
C ALA A 58 -5.29 -6.44 -14.57
N PHE A 59 -4.93 -5.17 -14.37
CA PHE A 59 -4.00 -4.76 -13.32
C PHE A 59 -4.49 -5.15 -11.93
N LEU A 60 -5.73 -4.83 -11.57
CA LEU A 60 -6.28 -5.14 -10.25
C LEU A 60 -6.32 -6.65 -10.00
N SER A 61 -6.77 -7.43 -10.99
CA SER A 61 -6.77 -8.90 -10.91
C SER A 61 -5.36 -9.44 -10.68
N GLN A 62 -4.36 -8.99 -11.45
CA GLN A 62 -2.98 -9.40 -11.27
C GLN A 62 -2.40 -8.96 -9.92
N PHE A 63 -2.72 -7.75 -9.48
CA PHE A 63 -2.24 -7.18 -8.23
C PHE A 63 -2.73 -8.00 -7.03
N PHE A 64 -4.05 -8.22 -6.94
CA PHE A 64 -4.66 -8.91 -5.80
C PHE A 64 -4.44 -10.42 -5.83
N SER A 65 -4.42 -11.06 -7.01
CA SER A 65 -4.11 -12.50 -7.12
C SER A 65 -2.71 -12.88 -6.65
N ARG A 66 -1.78 -11.92 -6.66
CA ARG A 66 -0.38 -12.11 -6.23
C ARG A 66 -0.06 -11.44 -4.89
N LEU A 67 -1.08 -10.93 -4.19
CA LEU A 67 -0.89 -10.22 -2.94
C LEU A 67 -0.51 -11.21 -1.83
N GLN A 68 0.58 -10.90 -1.12
CA GLN A 68 1.12 -11.75 -0.07
C GLN A 68 1.55 -10.90 1.13
N ARG A 69 1.73 -11.54 2.30
CA ARG A 69 2.33 -10.87 3.46
C ARG A 69 3.78 -10.48 3.13
N ASN A 70 4.14 -9.25 3.49
CA ASN A 70 5.50 -8.76 3.35
C ASN A 70 6.40 -9.40 4.42
N VAL A 71 7.18 -10.38 4.00
CA VAL A 71 8.19 -11.07 4.83
C VAL A 71 9.63 -10.64 4.50
N SER A 72 9.81 -9.68 3.59
CA SER A 72 11.14 -9.25 3.10
C SER A 72 11.93 -8.39 4.08
N GLY A 73 11.30 -7.92 5.16
CA GLY A 73 11.87 -6.92 6.08
C GLY A 73 11.84 -5.49 5.55
N ARG A 74 11.81 -5.26 4.23
CA ARG A 74 11.73 -3.92 3.62
C ARG A 74 10.34 -3.31 3.82
N PHE A 75 10.29 -2.11 4.43
CA PHE A 75 9.07 -1.33 4.67
C PHE A 75 7.93 -2.05 5.42
N ARG A 76 8.22 -3.22 6.03
CA ARG A 76 7.23 -4.16 6.56
C ARG A 76 6.30 -3.56 7.62
N SER A 77 6.81 -2.65 8.45
CA SER A 77 6.04 -2.00 9.51
C SER A 77 4.91 -1.10 8.96
N ARG A 78 5.10 -0.50 7.79
CA ARG A 78 4.14 0.42 7.16
C ARG A 78 3.39 -0.22 6.00
N PHE A 79 4.03 -1.15 5.30
CA PHE A 79 3.47 -1.89 4.18
C PHE A 79 3.52 -3.39 4.48
N PRO A 80 2.52 -3.91 5.21
CA PRO A 80 2.48 -5.29 5.65
C PRO A 80 2.22 -6.30 4.53
N PHE A 81 1.87 -5.83 3.33
CA PHE A 81 1.61 -6.67 2.16
C PHE A 81 2.49 -6.26 0.97
N VAL A 82 2.68 -7.19 0.05
CA VAL A 82 3.41 -6.97 -1.21
C VAL A 82 2.81 -7.84 -2.32
N SER A 83 2.64 -7.25 -3.49
CA SER A 83 2.31 -7.97 -4.73
C SER A 83 3.52 -7.94 -5.67
N ARG A 84 3.86 -9.10 -6.26
CA ARG A 84 5.03 -9.25 -7.15
C ARG A 84 4.56 -9.40 -8.60
N CYS A 85 4.80 -8.38 -9.42
CA CYS A 85 4.35 -8.32 -10.81
C CYS A 85 5.55 -8.22 -11.75
N GLY A 86 6.11 -9.38 -12.14
CA GLY A 86 7.29 -9.42 -13.01
C GLY A 86 8.48 -8.72 -12.36
N ARG A 87 8.89 -7.57 -12.92
CA ARG A 87 10.00 -6.74 -12.43
C ARG A 87 9.57 -5.71 -11.36
N GLU A 88 8.33 -5.77 -10.90
CA GLU A 88 7.77 -4.82 -9.95
C GLU A 88 7.48 -5.46 -8.59
N ARG A 89 7.88 -4.76 -7.53
CA ARG A 89 7.51 -5.02 -6.13
C ARG A 89 6.54 -3.93 -5.68
N ASN A 90 5.29 -4.32 -5.51
CA ASN A 90 4.21 -3.41 -5.19
C ASN A 90 3.85 -3.56 -3.72
N PHE A 91 4.38 -2.67 -2.88
CA PHE A 91 4.11 -2.65 -1.44
C PHE A 91 2.72 -2.09 -1.18
N LEU A 92 1.97 -2.71 -0.27
CA LEU A 92 0.62 -2.33 0.05
C LEU A 92 0.44 -2.14 1.55
N ARG A 93 -0.22 -1.04 1.90
CA ARG A 93 -0.88 -0.84 3.18
C ARG A 93 -2.38 -0.64 2.96
N CYS A 94 -3.20 -1.00 3.93
CA CYS A 94 -4.65 -0.89 3.85
C CYS A 94 -5.20 -0.11 5.03
N ALA A 95 -6.41 0.43 4.88
CA ALA A 95 -7.15 1.07 5.96
C ALA A 95 -7.53 0.06 7.06
N ASP A 96 -7.87 -1.16 6.67
CA ASP A 96 -8.22 -2.26 7.58
C ASP A 96 -7.72 -3.60 7.02
N LEU A 97 -8.49 -4.23 6.13
CA LEU A 97 -8.15 -5.51 5.49
C LEU A 97 -7.63 -5.32 4.04
N PRO A 98 -6.79 -6.24 3.53
CA PRO A 98 -6.21 -6.14 2.19
C PRO A 98 -7.16 -6.56 1.05
N VAL A 99 -8.33 -7.12 1.38
CA VAL A 99 -9.36 -7.57 0.43
C VAL A 99 -10.72 -7.21 1.03
N VAL A 100 -11.60 -6.66 0.20
CA VAL A 100 -12.97 -6.28 0.57
C VAL A 100 -13.93 -7.03 -0.35
N PHE A 101 -14.83 -7.82 0.25
CA PHE A 101 -15.89 -8.48 -0.50
C PHE A 101 -17.05 -7.51 -0.67
N THR A 102 -17.37 -7.15 -1.91
CA THR A 102 -18.48 -6.24 -2.22
C THR A 102 -19.79 -6.98 -2.41
N HIS A 103 -19.74 -8.20 -2.95
CA HIS A 103 -20.90 -9.01 -3.30
C HIS A 103 -20.67 -10.47 -2.91
N LEU A 104 -21.75 -11.14 -2.52
CA LEU A 104 -21.79 -12.58 -2.34
C LEU A 104 -22.50 -13.18 -3.56
N LEU A 105 -21.86 -14.16 -4.19
CA LEU A 105 -22.48 -14.90 -5.28
C LEU A 105 -23.51 -15.89 -4.68
N PRO A 106 -24.68 -16.09 -5.33
CA PRO A 106 -25.66 -17.08 -4.92
C PRO A 106 -25.12 -18.51 -4.90
#